data_AF-A0A238DSM6-F1
#
_entry.id   AF-A0A238DSM6-F1
#
_cell.length_a   1.000
_cell.length_b   1.000
_cell.length_c   1.000
_cell.angle_alpha   90.00
_cell.angle_beta   90.00
_cell.angle_gamma   90.00
#
_symmetry.space_group_name_H-M   'P 1'
#
loop_
_entity.id
_entity.type
_entity.pdbx_description
1 polymer ?
#
loop_
_entity_poly.entity_id
_entity_poly.type
_entity_poly.pdbx_seq_one_letter_code
_entity_poly.pdbx_strand_id
1 'polypeptide(L)' 'MREERLYPLLVQLVTQGATLEESHHAGRRYTLIAAHQRLPISATLGVKLEREGRIRPLCRVSGKTLWVARA' A
#
# COMPACT_ATOMS: atom_id res chain seq x y z
N MET A 1 10.68 11.31 -11.47
CA MET A 1 10.88 12.46 -10.55
C MET A 1 10.03 12.44 -9.27
N ARG A 2 8.68 12.56 -9.28
CA ARG A 2 7.89 12.64 -8.02
C ARG A 2 7.62 11.29 -7.34
N GLU A 3 7.29 10.24 -8.10
CA GLU A 3 6.97 8.91 -7.53
C GLU A 3 8.20 8.17 -6.98
N GLU A 4 9.36 8.29 -7.62
CA GLU A 4 10.61 7.66 -7.18
C GLU A 4 11.07 8.17 -5.82
N ARG A 5 10.79 9.44 -5.51
CA ARG A 5 11.09 10.03 -4.18
C ARG A 5 10.13 9.57 -3.09
N LEU A 6 8.89 9.20 -3.47
CA LEU A 6 7.88 8.74 -2.51
C LEU A 6 8.05 7.27 -2.15
N TYR A 7 8.65 6.46 -3.03
CA TYR A 7 8.78 5.03 -2.80
C TYR A 7 9.56 4.66 -1.52
N PRO A 8 10.76 5.23 -1.25
CA PRO A 8 11.48 4.93 0.00
C PRO A 8 10.68 5.30 1.25
N LEU A 9 9.96 6.42 1.22
CA LEU A 9 9.09 6.85 2.32
C LEU A 9 7.93 5.85 2.54
N LEU A 10 7.31 5.36 1.47
CA LEU A 10 6.26 4.34 1.57
C LEU A 10 6.78 3.05 2.19
N VAL A 11 7.97 2.59 1.77
CA VAL A 11 8.63 1.41 2.36
C VAL A 11 8.88 1.61 3.86
N GLN A 12 9.38 2.78 4.25
CA GLN A 12 9.58 3.11 5.66
C GLN A 12 8.27 3.08 6.45
N LEU A 13 7.21 3.73 5.93
CA LEU A 13 5.92 3.81 6.63
C LEU A 13 5.29 2.44 6.81
N VAL A 14 5.29 1.57 5.79
CA VAL A 14 4.75 0.20 5.96
C VAL A 14 5.56 -0.60 6.97
N THR A 15 6.89 -0.46 6.97
CA THR A 15 7.78 -1.12 7.94
C THR A 15 7.52 -0.63 9.38
N GLN A 16 7.10 0.62 9.54
CA GLN A 16 6.69 1.21 10.82
C GLN A 16 5.24 0.84 11.23
N GLY A 17 4.56 0.00 10.45
CA GLY A 17 3.22 -0.50 10.78
C GLY A 17 2.08 0.18 10.02
N ALA A 18 2.36 1.04 9.04
CA ALA A 18 1.32 1.50 8.14
C ALA A 18 0.75 0.34 7.31
N THR A 19 -0.53 0.42 6.98
CA THR A 19 -1.23 -0.60 6.17
C THR A 19 -1.67 -0.02 4.83
N LEU A 20 -1.87 -0.88 3.84
CA LEU A 20 -2.47 -0.48 2.57
C LEU A 20 -3.82 -1.15 2.39
N GLU A 21 -4.78 -0.38 1.90
CA GLU A 21 -6.06 -0.89 1.43
C GLU A 21 -6.08 -0.81 -0.09
N GLU A 22 -6.24 -1.96 -0.75
CA GLU A 22 -6.43 -2.07 -2.19
C GLU A 22 -7.91 -2.28 -2.51
N SER A 23 -8.50 -1.43 -3.34
CA SER A 23 -9.86 -1.59 -3.87
C SER A 23 -9.84 -2.04 -5.34
N HIS A 24 -10.76 -2.92 -5.72
CA HIS A 24 -10.81 -3.56 -7.06
C HIS A 24 -11.94 -3.07 -7.99
N HIS A 25 -12.82 -2.18 -7.52
CA HIS A 25 -14.06 -1.82 -8.25
C HIS A 25 -13.89 -1.02 -9.56
N ALA A 26 -12.74 -0.39 -9.80
CA ALA A 26 -12.50 0.42 -11.00
C ALA A 26 -11.00 0.43 -11.37
N GLY A 27 -10.40 -0.76 -11.39
CA GLY A 27 -8.95 -0.94 -11.39
C GLY A 27 -8.35 -0.89 -9.99
N ARG A 28 -7.05 -1.21 -9.89
CA ARG A 28 -6.33 -1.27 -8.61
C ARG A 28 -6.15 0.15 -8.06
N ARG A 29 -6.73 0.44 -6.90
CA ARG A 29 -6.51 1.69 -6.16
C ARG A 29 -6.01 1.38 -4.77
N TYR A 30 -4.97 2.09 -4.34
CA TYR A 30 -4.37 1.88 -3.03
C TYR A 30 -4.54 3.10 -2.14
N THR A 31 -4.85 2.86 -0.87
CA THR A 31 -4.89 3.87 0.18
C THR A 31 -3.93 3.46 1.28
N LEU A 32 -2.96 4.31 1.60
CA LEU A 32 -2.12 4.16 2.77
C LEU A 32 -2.87 4.62 4.01
N ILE A 33 -2.84 3.81 5.06
CA ILE A 33 -3.41 4.12 6.37
C ILE A 33 -2.26 4.18 7.37
N ALA A 34 -1.97 5.37 7.86
CA ALA A 34 -0.89 5.62 8.82
C ALA A 34 -1.34 6.68 9.83
N ALA A 35 -1.14 6.46 11.13
CA ALA A 35 -1.46 7.41 12.19
C ALA A 35 -2.86 8.06 12.04
N HIS A 36 -3.89 7.24 11.79
CA HIS A 36 -5.29 7.66 11.53
C HIS A 36 -5.53 8.50 10.27
N GLN A 37 -4.50 8.74 9.45
CA GLN A 37 -4.64 9.40 8.15
C GLN A 37 -4.81 8.37 7.03
N ARG A 38 -5.57 8.76 6.00
CA ARG A 38 -5.79 7.98 4.78
C ARG A 38 -5.27 8.77 3.60
N LEU A 39 -4.25 8.24 2.93
CA LEU A 39 -3.60 8.91 1.81
C LEU A 39 -3.73 8.05 0.55
N PRO A 40 -4.32 8.57 -0.54
CA PRO A 40 -4.32 7.84 -1.81
C PRO A 40 -2.88 7.70 -2.30
N ILE A 41 -2.51 6.49 -2.73
CA ILE A 41 -1.23 6.24 -3.40
C ILE A 41 -1.49 5.70 -4.80
N SER A 42 -0.55 5.94 -5.71
CA SER A 42 -0.70 5.47 -7.09
C SER A 42 -0.68 3.94 -7.14
N ALA A 43 -1.41 3.38 -8.10
CA ALA A 43 -1.40 1.94 -8.36
C ALA A 43 0.02 1.43 -8.62
N THR A 44 0.82 2.17 -9.38
CA THR A 44 2.23 1.85 -9.68
C THR A 44 3.05 1.60 -8.42
N LEU A 45 2.93 2.47 -7.40
CA LEU A 45 3.68 2.31 -6.14
C LEU A 45 3.18 1.12 -5.33
N GLY A 46 1.86 0.91 -5.26
CA GLY A 46 1.27 -0.26 -4.59
C GLY A 46 1.71 -1.58 -5.22
N VAL A 47 1.66 -1.67 -6.56
CA VAL A 47 2.14 -2.84 -7.31
C VAL A 47 3.65 -3.03 -7.13
N LYS A 48 4.43 -1.96 -7.07
CA LYS A 48 5.88 -2.05 -6.83
C LYS A 48 6.19 -2.63 -5.46
N LEU A 49 5.49 -2.21 -4.40
CA LEU A 49 5.64 -2.78 -3.05
C LEU A 49 5.31 -4.28 -3.03
N GLU A 50 4.25 -4.68 -3.72
CA GLU A 50 3.87 -6.10 -3.87
C GLU A 50 4.96 -6.89 -4.62
N ARG A 51 5.38 -6.41 -5.79
CA ARG A 51 6.39 -7.08 -6.63
C ARG A 51 7.74 -7.24 -5.93
N GLU A 52 8.15 -6.25 -5.15
CA GLU A 52 9.37 -6.29 -4.34
C GLU A 52 9.20 -7.07 -3.02
N GLY A 53 8.01 -7.61 -2.76
CA GLY A 53 7.72 -8.39 -1.55
C GLY A 53 7.78 -7.57 -0.26
N ARG A 54 7.66 -6.24 -0.32
CA ARG A 54 7.69 -5.35 0.86
C ARG A 54 6.42 -5.45 1.70
N ILE A 55 5.33 -5.89 1.07
CA ILE A 55 4.02 -6.08 1.69
C ILE A 55 3.50 -7.49 1.43
N ARG A 56 2.56 -7.94 2.27
CA ARG A 56 1.82 -9.18 2.11
C ARG A 56 0.33 -8.94 2.38
N PRO A 57 -0.58 -9.70 1.75
CA PRO A 57 -2.00 -9.60 2.08
C PRO A 57 -2.23 -10.09 3.51
N LEU A 58 -3.00 -9.32 4.28
CA LEU A 58 -3.48 -9.68 5.60
C LEU A 58 -4.84 -10.37 5.48
N CYS A 59 -5.80 -9.73 4.80
CA CYS A 59 -7.13 -10.29 4.57
C CYS A 59 -7.80 -9.64 3.35
N ARG A 60 -8.87 -10.28 2.88
CA ARG A 60 -9.72 -9.78 1.80
C ARG A 60 -11.16 -9.68 2.31
N VAL A 61 -11.76 -8.49 2.22
CA VAL A 61 -13.11 -8.21 2.72
C VAL A 61 -13.83 -7.29 1.74
N SER A 62 -15.05 -7.65 1.34
CA SER A 62 -15.96 -6.81 0.55
C SER A 62 -15.30 -6.09 -0.65
N GLY A 63 -14.58 -6.85 -1.49
CA GLY A 63 -13.94 -6.31 -2.68
C GLY A 63 -12.66 -5.50 -2.42
N LYS A 64 -12.13 -5.55 -1.20
CA LYS A 64 -10.88 -4.91 -0.78
C LYS A 64 -9.87 -5.92 -0.26
N THR A 65 -8.59 -5.63 -0.47
CA THR A 65 -7.47 -6.36 0.15
C THR A 65 -6.77 -5.43 1.12
N LEU A 66 -6.59 -5.87 2.38
CA LEU A 66 -5.71 -5.20 3.33
C LEU A 66 -4.31 -5.81 3.23
N TRP A 67 -3.31 -4.96 3.16
CA TRP A 67 -1.91 -5.33 3.07
C TRP A 67 -1.13 -4.76 4.25
N VAL A 68 -0.17 -5.53 4.74
CA VAL A 68 0.74 -5.17 5.83
C VAL A 68 2.17 -5.38 5.39
N ALA A 69 3.14 -4.83 6.12
CA ALA A 69 4.55 -5.13 5.86
C ALA A 69 4.82 -6.64 5.91
N ARG A 70 5.73 -7.08 5.03
CA ARG A 70 6.33 -8.40 5.11
C ARG A 70 7.50 -8.32 6.08
N ALA A 71 7.39 -9.06 7.19
CA ALA A 71 8.46 -9.18 8.20
C ALA A 71 9.69 -9.91 7.62
#